data_AF-A0A831RP46-F1
#
_entry.id   AF-A0A831RP46-F1
#
_cell.length_a   1.000
_cell.length_b   1.000
_cell.length_c   1.000
_cell.angle_alpha   90.00
_cell.angle_beta   90.00
_cell.angle_gamma   90.00
#
_symmetry.space_group_name_H-M   'P 1'
#
loop_
_entity.id
_entity.type
_entity.pdbx_description
1 polymer ?
#
loop_
_entity_poly.entity_id
_entity_poly.type
_entity_poly.pdbx_seq_one_letter_code
_entity_poly.pdbx_strand_id
1 'polypeptide(L)'
;MSVVGECIAAFLFGSVVGLLVQRSRFCNTAALRDAILFKTYRNTKALLVAMMILTMGFTTFLTFGDGNPMHFDVGLNQVAGLFLFGIGMVLAGACTVSTWVKSGEGNVGAMWALLFTFVGMFLFSLLWSANYWPPAPASMTGEPNLETLQLGYSNAATLQEKYGIPAVVFGIGQTLVLLAIYRAILRRERHGDSG
;
A
#
# COMPACT_ATOMS: atom_id res chain seq x y z
N MET A 1 -15.78 -19.92 10.12
CA MET A 1 -15.18 -20.99 9.28
C MET A 1 -14.19 -21.76 10.16
N SER A 2 -13.75 -22.96 9.80
CA SER A 2 -12.69 -23.63 10.57
C SER A 2 -11.35 -22.93 10.30
N VAL A 3 -10.50 -22.77 11.33
CA VAL A 3 -9.16 -22.13 11.21
C VAL A 3 -8.34 -22.76 10.08
N VAL A 4 -8.45 -24.08 9.93
CA VAL A 4 -7.79 -24.83 8.85
C VAL A 4 -8.32 -24.42 7.47
N GLY A 5 -9.63 -24.22 7.34
CA GLY A 5 -10.24 -23.75 6.10
C GLY A 5 -9.77 -22.35 5.69
N GLU A 6 -9.63 -21.44 6.66
CA GLU A 6 -9.11 -20.09 6.41
C GLU A 6 -7.63 -20.10 5.98
N CYS A 7 -6.80 -20.92 6.63
CA CYS A 7 -5.40 -21.09 6.23
C CYS A 7 -5.26 -21.64 4.81
N ILE A 8 -6.06 -22.63 4.43
CA ILE A 8 -6.04 -23.21 3.08
C ILE A 8 -6.51 -22.17 2.05
N ALA A 9 -7.58 -21.43 2.33
CA ALA A 9 -8.06 -20.37 1.46
C ALA A 9 -7.01 -19.27 1.26
N ALA A 10 -6.35 -18.83 2.35
CA ALA A 10 -5.27 -17.86 2.29
C ALA A 10 -4.06 -18.37 1.50
N PHE A 11 -3.69 -19.64 1.66
CA PHE A 11 -2.58 -20.25 0.94
C PHE A 11 -2.86 -20.36 -0.57
N LEU A 12 -4.06 -20.82 -0.94
CA LEU A 12 -4.48 -20.91 -2.34
C LEU A 12 -4.55 -19.52 -2.98
N PHE A 13 -5.17 -18.56 -2.30
CA PHE A 13 -5.25 -17.19 -2.77
C PHE A 13 -3.87 -16.55 -2.94
N GLY A 14 -2.99 -16.67 -1.92
CA GLY A 14 -1.63 -16.17 -1.96
C GLY A 14 -0.80 -16.79 -3.09
N SER A 15 -0.97 -18.10 -3.34
CA SER A 15 -0.28 -18.81 -4.42
C SER A 15 -0.74 -18.31 -5.79
N VAL A 16 -2.04 -18.14 -6.01
CA VAL A 16 -2.60 -17.62 -7.27
C VAL A 16 -2.13 -16.18 -7.51
N VAL A 17 -2.22 -15.31 -6.50
CA VAL A 17 -1.76 -13.92 -6.60
C VAL A 17 -0.26 -13.87 -6.87
N GLY A 18 0.55 -14.69 -6.20
CA GLY A 18 1.98 -14.80 -6.43
C GLY A 18 2.33 -15.14 -7.87
N LEU A 19 1.67 -16.17 -8.44
CA LEU A 19 1.85 -16.56 -9.84
C LEU A 19 1.46 -15.45 -10.83
N LEU A 20 0.36 -14.73 -10.57
CA LEU A 20 -0.07 -13.61 -11.42
C LEU A 20 0.93 -12.45 -11.37
N VAL A 21 1.46 -12.10 -10.20
CA VAL A 21 2.45 -11.04 -10.03
C VAL A 21 3.78 -11.44 -10.69
N GLN A 22 4.18 -12.70 -10.58
CA GLN A 22 5.37 -13.25 -11.26
C GLN A 22 5.28 -13.12 -12.78
N ARG A 23 4.15 -13.54 -13.37
CA ARG A 23 3.94 -13.45 -14.83
C ARG A 23 3.84 -12.02 -15.33
N SER A 24 3.26 -11.12 -14.54
CA SER A 24 3.08 -9.71 -14.92
C SER A 24 4.31 -8.84 -14.68
N ARG A 25 5.35 -9.36 -13.97
CA ARG A 25 6.53 -8.60 -13.53
C ARG A 25 6.14 -7.27 -12.86
N PHE A 26 5.08 -7.32 -12.05
CA PHE A 26 4.46 -6.13 -11.50
C PHE A 26 5.32 -5.51 -10.40
N CYS A 27 5.66 -4.23 -10.56
CA CYS A 27 6.41 -3.46 -9.58
C CYS A 27 5.85 -2.03 -9.51
N ASN A 28 5.28 -1.64 -8.37
CA ASN A 28 4.69 -0.31 -8.19
C ASN A 28 5.71 0.81 -8.44
N THR A 29 6.94 0.64 -7.95
CA THR A 29 8.01 1.63 -8.14
C THR A 29 8.40 1.76 -9.61
N ALA A 30 8.49 0.65 -10.35
CA ALA A 30 8.73 0.68 -11.78
C ALA A 30 7.55 1.32 -12.53
N ALA A 31 6.30 1.02 -12.15
CA ALA A 31 5.11 1.60 -12.75
C ALA A 31 5.06 3.14 -12.64
N LEU A 32 5.55 3.71 -11.52
CA LEU A 32 5.66 5.16 -11.33
C LEU A 32 6.85 5.74 -12.09
N ARG A 33 8.03 5.12 -11.98
CA ARG A 33 9.24 5.55 -12.70
C ARG A 33 9.03 5.56 -14.21
N ASP A 34 8.44 4.50 -14.75
CA ASP A 34 8.24 4.33 -16.19
C ASP A 34 7.21 5.33 -16.75
N ALA A 35 6.21 5.72 -15.95
CA ALA A 35 5.26 6.78 -16.30
C ALA A 35 5.92 8.16 -16.38
N ILE A 36 6.82 8.46 -15.44
CA ILE A 36 7.48 9.78 -15.33
C ILE A 36 8.61 9.91 -16.36
N LEU A 37 9.47 8.89 -16.46
CA LEU A 37 10.72 8.97 -17.23
C LEU A 37 10.54 8.56 -18.69
N PHE A 38 9.83 7.45 -18.94
CA PHE A 38 9.71 6.85 -20.28
C PHE A 38 8.36 7.14 -20.94
N LYS A 39 7.42 7.78 -20.23
CA LYS A 39 6.02 7.98 -20.66
C LYS A 39 5.36 6.71 -21.17
N THR A 40 5.77 5.55 -20.67
CA THR A 40 5.12 4.26 -20.95
C THR A 40 4.16 3.94 -19.82
N TYR A 41 2.88 3.79 -20.16
CA TYR A 41 1.82 3.69 -19.17
C TYR A 41 1.30 2.27 -18.98
N ARG A 42 1.97 1.23 -19.52
CA ARG A 42 1.46 -0.15 -19.45
C ARG A 42 1.29 -0.64 -18.01
N ASN A 43 2.35 -0.51 -17.20
CA ASN A 43 2.34 -0.93 -15.80
C ASN A 43 1.51 0.02 -14.92
N THR A 44 1.53 1.32 -15.24
CA THR A 44 0.77 2.36 -14.54
C THR A 44 -0.74 2.18 -14.70
N LYS A 45 -1.21 1.82 -15.91
CA LYS A 45 -2.62 1.50 -16.18
C LYS A 45 -3.08 0.31 -15.35
N ALA A 46 -2.28 -0.76 -15.28
CA ALA A 46 -2.57 -1.92 -14.45
C ALA A 46 -2.64 -1.55 -12.96
N LEU A 47 -1.71 -0.72 -12.47
CA LEU A 47 -1.72 -0.23 -11.09
C LEU A 47 -2.97 0.58 -10.76
N LEU A 48 -3.36 1.52 -11.63
CA LEU A 48 -4.57 2.34 -11.42
C LEU A 48 -5.83 1.48 -11.37
N VAL A 49 -5.96 0.50 -12.27
CA VAL A 49 -7.10 -0.42 -12.28
C VAL A 49 -7.13 -1.28 -11.01
N ALA A 50 -5.99 -1.82 -10.59
CA ALA A 50 -5.90 -2.57 -9.33
C ALA A 50 -6.32 -1.70 -8.14
N MET A 51 -5.83 -0.46 -8.05
CA MET A 51 -6.23 0.48 -6.99
C MET A 51 -7.73 0.76 -7.00
N MET A 52 -8.35 0.95 -8.16
CA MET A 52 -9.81 1.14 -8.25
C MET A 52 -10.58 -0.07 -7.74
N ILE A 53 -10.21 -1.29 -8.17
CA ILE A 53 -10.87 -2.52 -7.76
C ILE A 53 -10.72 -2.76 -6.25
N LEU A 54 -9.50 -2.63 -5.71
CA LEU A 54 -9.23 -2.84 -4.29
C LEU A 54 -9.96 -1.80 -3.43
N THR A 55 -9.98 -0.53 -3.86
CA THR A 55 -10.68 0.54 -3.15
C THR A 55 -12.19 0.25 -3.09
N MET A 56 -12.80 -0.09 -4.22
CA MET A 56 -14.23 -0.44 -4.25
C MET A 56 -14.53 -1.71 -3.46
N GLY A 57 -13.69 -2.75 -3.57
CA GLY A 57 -13.83 -3.98 -2.81
C GLY A 57 -13.82 -3.71 -1.30
N PHE A 58 -12.79 -3.03 -0.81
CA PHE A 58 -12.62 -2.77 0.62
C PHE A 58 -13.72 -1.87 1.19
N THR A 59 -14.10 -0.79 0.49
CA THR A 59 -15.20 0.10 0.92
C THR A 59 -16.57 -0.59 0.92
N THR A 60 -16.78 -1.54 0.00
CA THR A 60 -17.99 -2.37 -0.03
C THR A 60 -18.02 -3.34 1.16
N PHE A 61 -16.93 -4.06 1.43
CA PHE A 61 -16.81 -4.97 2.57
C PHE A 61 -17.01 -4.25 3.92
N LEU A 62 -16.48 -3.02 4.07
CA LEU A 62 -16.72 -2.20 5.25
C LEU A 62 -18.19 -1.83 5.45
N THR A 63 -18.95 -1.65 4.36
CA THR A 63 -20.37 -1.26 4.42
C THR A 63 -21.27 -2.45 4.76
N PHE A 64 -20.87 -3.66 4.38
CA PHE A 64 -21.58 -4.90 4.73
C PHE A 64 -21.24 -5.43 6.14
N GLY A 65 -20.35 -4.77 6.90
CA GLY A 65 -20.12 -5.03 8.31
C GLY A 65 -19.10 -6.13 8.65
N ASP A 66 -18.51 -6.78 7.64
CA ASP A 66 -17.52 -7.88 7.82
C ASP A 66 -16.05 -7.41 7.70
N GLY A 67 -15.83 -6.11 7.46
CA GLY A 67 -14.48 -5.54 7.43
C GLY A 67 -14.02 -5.20 8.84
N ASN A 68 -12.85 -5.72 9.26
CA ASN A 68 -12.14 -5.21 10.43
C ASN A 68 -11.23 -4.04 9.99
N PRO A 69 -11.64 -2.76 10.13
CA PRO A 69 -10.80 -1.63 9.75
C PRO A 69 -9.59 -1.54 10.69
N MET A 70 -8.40 -1.66 10.11
CA MET A 70 -7.16 -1.36 10.82
C MET A 70 -7.08 0.15 11.05
N HIS A 71 -6.88 0.56 12.30
CA HIS A 71 -6.72 1.95 12.67
C HIS A 71 -5.24 2.32 12.58
N PHE A 72 -4.90 3.13 11.58
CA PHE A 72 -3.58 3.73 11.43
C PHE A 72 -3.60 5.19 11.90
N ASP A 73 -2.74 5.50 12.87
CA ASP A 73 -2.39 6.86 13.24
C ASP A 73 -1.58 7.49 12.10
N VAL A 74 -1.98 8.68 11.62
CA VAL A 74 -1.15 9.45 10.68
C VAL A 74 -0.42 10.57 11.42
N GLY A 75 0.88 10.67 11.14
CA GLY A 75 1.75 11.69 11.70
C GLY A 75 2.93 11.98 10.80
N LEU A 76 3.77 12.95 11.17
CA LEU A 76 5.00 13.25 10.45
C LEU A 76 5.95 12.05 10.43
N ASN A 77 5.89 11.19 11.46
CA ASN A 77 6.62 9.93 11.52
C ASN A 77 6.30 9.02 10.33
N GLN A 78 5.04 9.01 9.87
CA GLN A 78 4.63 8.25 8.69
C GLN A 78 5.23 8.86 7.42
N VAL A 79 5.26 10.18 7.29
CA VAL A 79 5.85 10.86 6.12
C VAL A 79 7.35 10.61 6.04
N ALA A 80 8.05 10.74 7.17
CA ALA A 80 9.48 10.44 7.28
C ALA A 80 9.76 8.97 6.98
N GLY A 81 8.94 8.05 7.51
CA GLY A 81 9.02 6.63 7.23
C GLY A 81 8.79 6.29 5.75
N LEU A 82 7.78 6.90 5.12
CA LEU A 82 7.47 6.69 3.70
C LEU A 82 8.63 7.16 2.80
N PHE A 83 9.26 8.29 3.16
CA PHE A 83 10.42 8.82 2.44
C PHE A 83 11.64 7.89 2.56
N LEU A 84 11.97 7.46 3.79
CA LEU A 84 13.08 6.54 4.04
C LEU A 84 12.85 5.17 3.36
N PHE A 85 11.62 4.66 3.42
CA PHE A 85 11.21 3.44 2.74
C PHE A 85 11.34 3.57 1.22
N GLY A 86 10.99 4.73 0.66
CA GLY A 86 11.19 5.07 -0.75
C GLY A 86 12.66 4.99 -1.17
N ILE A 87 13.56 5.59 -0.38
CA ILE A 87 15.01 5.51 -0.61
C ILE A 87 15.48 4.05 -0.58
N GLY A 88 15.02 3.28 0.42
CA GLY A 88 15.32 1.84 0.52
C GLY A 88 14.87 1.05 -0.71
N MET A 89 13.67 1.32 -1.24
CA MET A 89 13.18 0.67 -2.47
C MET A 89 14.05 0.97 -3.70
N VAL A 90 14.59 2.18 -3.81
CA VAL A 90 15.50 2.55 -4.91
C VAL A 90 16.83 1.83 -4.76
N LEU A 91 17.41 1.80 -3.55
CA LEU A 91 18.67 1.10 -3.26
C LEU A 91 18.56 -0.42 -3.47
N ALA A 92 17.43 -1.02 -3.08
CA ALA A 92 17.15 -2.44 -3.28
C ALA A 92 16.82 -2.81 -4.75
N GLY A 93 16.49 -1.83 -5.60
CA GLY A 93 16.11 -2.05 -7.01
C GLY A 93 14.79 -2.80 -7.20
N ALA A 94 13.93 -2.84 -6.17
CA ALA A 94 12.68 -3.58 -6.14
C ALA A 94 11.71 -3.00 -5.11
N CYS A 95 10.41 -3.03 -5.40
CA CYS A 95 9.38 -2.82 -4.37
C CYS A 95 9.19 -4.11 -3.57
N THR A 96 8.69 -4.02 -2.34
CA THR A 96 8.46 -5.16 -1.43
C THR A 96 7.73 -6.33 -2.09
N VAL A 97 6.66 -6.06 -2.85
CA VAL A 97 5.92 -7.10 -3.59
C VAL A 97 6.81 -7.82 -4.60
N SER A 98 7.58 -7.06 -5.39
CA SER A 98 8.49 -7.65 -6.37
C SER A 98 9.69 -8.36 -5.74
N THR A 99 10.12 -7.94 -4.54
CA THR A 99 11.19 -8.61 -3.78
C THR A 99 10.76 -10.00 -3.36
N TRP A 100 9.52 -10.16 -2.89
CA TRP A 100 8.95 -11.48 -2.57
C TRP A 100 8.94 -12.42 -3.77
N VAL A 101 8.46 -11.92 -4.91
CA VAL A 101 8.37 -12.73 -6.14
C VAL A 101 9.75 -13.07 -6.70
N LYS A 102 10.67 -12.11 -6.79
CA LYS A 102 12.05 -12.34 -7.25
C LYS A 102 12.83 -13.27 -6.32
N SER A 103 12.56 -13.21 -5.01
CA SER A 103 13.10 -14.16 -4.03
C SER A 103 12.63 -15.59 -4.36
N GLY A 104 11.33 -15.75 -4.66
CA GLY A 104 10.76 -17.02 -5.13
C GLY A 104 11.28 -17.50 -6.50
N GLU A 105 11.74 -16.59 -7.37
CA GLU A 105 12.43 -16.92 -8.63
C GLU A 105 13.89 -17.36 -8.44
N GLY A 106 14.43 -17.28 -7.21
CA GLY A 106 15.82 -17.65 -6.92
C GLY A 106 16.82 -16.49 -7.06
N ASN A 107 16.36 -15.24 -7.14
CA ASN A 107 17.27 -14.09 -7.20
C ASN A 107 17.90 -13.82 -5.83
N VAL A 108 19.18 -14.17 -5.68
CA VAL A 108 19.96 -13.99 -4.45
C VAL A 108 19.98 -12.53 -3.97
N GLY A 109 20.02 -11.55 -4.89
CA GLY A 109 19.95 -10.13 -4.52
C GLY A 109 18.62 -9.75 -3.88
N ALA A 110 17.51 -10.30 -4.39
CA ALA A 110 16.19 -10.09 -3.81
C ALA A 110 16.02 -10.81 -2.46
N MET A 111 16.62 -11.99 -2.28
CA MET A 111 16.63 -12.68 -0.98
C MET A 111 17.33 -11.84 0.09
N TRP A 112 18.49 -11.26 -0.23
CA TRP A 112 19.21 -10.38 0.69
C TRP A 112 18.40 -9.12 1.02
N ALA A 113 17.80 -8.48 0.02
CA ALA A 113 16.93 -7.32 0.25
C ALA A 113 15.75 -7.65 1.17
N LEU A 114 15.15 -8.83 0.99
CA LEU A 114 14.05 -9.33 1.82
C LEU A 114 14.49 -9.57 3.27
N LEU A 115 15.64 -10.23 3.46
CA LEU A 115 16.23 -10.47 4.77
C LEU A 115 16.52 -9.16 5.51
N PHE A 116 17.20 -8.21 4.87
CA PHE A 116 17.51 -6.92 5.49
C PHE A 116 16.26 -6.06 5.75
N THR A 117 15.18 -6.25 4.98
CA THR A 117 13.89 -5.60 5.26
C THR A 117 13.33 -6.10 6.61
N PHE A 118 13.36 -7.41 6.86
CA PHE A 118 12.91 -7.97 8.14
C PHE A 118 13.83 -7.59 9.29
N VAL A 119 15.16 -7.64 9.10
CA VAL A 119 16.13 -7.22 10.11
C VAL A 119 15.92 -5.74 10.46
N GLY A 120 15.78 -4.87 9.46
CA GLY A 120 15.54 -3.44 9.68
C GLY A 120 14.23 -3.16 10.41
N MET A 121 13.13 -3.85 10.04
CA MET A 121 11.84 -3.73 10.72
C MET A 121 11.91 -4.18 12.18
N PHE A 122 12.59 -5.29 12.44
CA PHE A 122 12.79 -5.81 13.79
C PHE A 122 13.68 -4.89 14.64
N LEU A 123 14.80 -4.41 14.09
CA LEU A 123 15.72 -3.50 14.78
C LEU A 123 15.05 -2.16 15.10
N PHE A 124 14.30 -1.60 14.14
CA PHE A 124 13.54 -0.38 14.36
C PHE A 124 12.47 -0.58 15.43
N SER A 125 11.75 -1.71 15.43
CA SER A 125 10.79 -2.03 16.48
C SER A 125 11.44 -2.13 17.85
N LEU A 126 12.63 -2.73 17.96
CA LEU A 126 13.36 -2.83 19.22
C LEU A 126 13.91 -1.49 19.69
N LEU A 127 14.47 -0.68 18.81
CA LEU A 127 15.00 0.66 19.13
C LEU A 127 13.88 1.61 19.53
N TRP A 128 12.75 1.56 18.82
CA TRP A 128 11.56 2.32 19.17
C TRP A 128 11.02 1.89 20.52
N SER A 129 10.94 0.57 20.77
CA SER A 129 10.56 0.04 22.07
C SER A 129 11.54 0.45 23.16
N ALA A 130 12.85 0.44 22.95
CA ALA A 130 13.82 0.79 23.99
C ALA A 130 13.79 2.28 24.35
N ASN A 131 13.53 3.17 23.38
CA ASN A 131 13.55 4.62 23.59
C ASN A 131 12.21 5.18 24.09
N TYR A 132 11.08 4.51 23.81
CA TYR A 132 9.72 4.97 24.12
C TYR A 132 8.96 4.04 25.08
N TRP A 133 9.66 3.22 25.88
CA TRP A 133 9.05 2.37 26.93
C TRP A 133 9.04 3.08 28.29
N PRO A 134 7.91 3.19 29.01
CA PRO A 134 6.62 2.50 28.83
C PRO A 134 5.72 3.07 27.70
N PRO A 135 5.02 2.24 26.92
CA PRO A 135 4.24 2.70 25.79
C PRO A 135 2.80 3.13 26.18
N ALA A 136 2.28 4.12 25.47
CA ALA A 136 0.85 4.44 25.27
C ALA A 136 0.11 5.28 26.34
N PRO A 137 0.46 6.57 26.48
CA PRO A 137 -0.64 7.55 26.38
C PRO A 137 -0.34 8.76 25.48
N ALA A 138 0.90 9.04 25.08
CA ALA A 138 1.15 10.24 24.27
C ALA A 138 0.85 10.04 22.77
N SER A 139 0.98 8.80 22.26
CA SER A 139 0.88 8.50 20.83
C SER A 139 -0.34 7.66 20.40
N MET A 140 -1.21 7.32 21.34
CA MET A 140 -2.41 6.49 21.11
C MET A 140 -3.66 7.13 21.74
N THR A 141 -3.65 8.45 21.90
CA THR A 141 -4.74 9.21 22.55
C THR A 141 -5.78 9.74 21.59
N GLY A 142 -5.59 9.62 20.27
CA GLY A 142 -6.51 10.17 19.29
C GLY A 142 -6.61 11.71 19.30
N GLU A 143 -5.75 12.38 20.05
CA GLU A 143 -5.62 13.83 20.09
C GLU A 143 -4.39 14.28 19.31
N PRO A 144 -4.42 15.47 18.65
CA PRO A 144 -3.26 16.00 17.94
C PRO A 144 -2.17 16.35 18.95
N ASN A 145 -1.13 15.52 19.00
CA ASN A 145 -0.02 15.71 19.91
C ASN A 145 1.21 16.21 19.15
N LEU A 146 1.60 17.46 19.42
CA LEU A 146 2.73 18.13 18.79
C LEU A 146 4.08 17.54 19.26
N GLU A 147 4.11 16.86 20.40
CA GLU A 147 5.31 16.20 20.94
C GLU A 147 5.62 14.87 20.24
N THR A 148 4.60 14.17 19.72
CA THR A 148 4.75 12.92 18.95
C THR A 148 4.52 13.12 17.44
N LEU A 149 4.28 14.37 17.01
CA LEU A 149 4.07 14.78 15.62
C LEU A 149 2.95 13.97 14.92
N GLN A 150 1.92 13.57 15.66
CA GLN A 150 0.73 12.89 15.11
C GLN A 150 -0.35 13.90 14.75
N LEU A 151 -0.80 13.84 13.49
CA LEU A 151 -1.83 14.72 12.93
C LEU A 151 -3.23 14.10 13.02
N GLY A 152 -3.40 13.07 13.86
CA GLY A 152 -4.67 12.37 14.11
C GLY A 152 -4.86 11.12 13.24
N TYR A 153 -6.08 10.57 13.24
CA TYR A 153 -6.43 9.41 12.41
C TYR A 153 -6.93 9.83 11.03
N SER A 154 -6.37 9.27 9.96
CA SER A 154 -6.90 9.40 8.60
C SER A 154 -7.20 8.02 8.03
N ASN A 155 -8.26 7.37 8.53
CA ASN A 155 -8.80 6.16 7.94
C ASN A 155 -10.22 6.43 7.46
N ALA A 156 -10.68 5.68 6.44
CA ALA A 156 -12.06 5.76 5.97
C ALA A 156 -13.07 5.46 7.09
N ALA A 157 -12.70 4.59 8.05
CA ALA A 157 -13.49 4.28 9.24
C ALA A 157 -13.55 5.46 10.23
N THR A 158 -12.46 6.19 10.45
CA THR A 158 -12.46 7.35 11.36
C THR A 158 -13.14 8.58 10.75
N LEU A 159 -13.15 8.70 9.41
CA LEU A 159 -14.02 9.66 8.71
C LEU A 159 -15.49 9.25 8.78
N GLN A 160 -15.80 7.94 8.72
CA GLN A 160 -17.17 7.42 8.83
C GLN A 160 -17.75 7.65 10.23
N GLU A 161 -16.97 7.47 11.30
CA GLU A 161 -17.38 7.80 12.67
C GLU A 161 -17.56 9.31 12.89
N LYS A 162 -16.73 10.15 12.25
CA LYS A 162 -16.76 11.61 12.47
C LYS A 162 -17.78 12.36 11.61
N TYR A 163 -18.12 11.86 10.42
CA TYR A 163 -19.00 12.53 9.46
C TYR A 163 -20.30 11.77 9.14
N GLY A 164 -20.47 10.52 9.58
CA GLY A 164 -21.69 9.73 9.31
C GLY A 164 -21.91 9.39 7.84
N ILE A 165 -20.89 9.55 6.98
CA ILE A 165 -20.95 9.29 5.54
C ILE A 165 -20.50 7.84 5.31
N PRO A 166 -21.26 7.00 4.58
CA PRO A 166 -20.86 5.61 4.32
C PRO A 166 -19.53 5.56 3.55
N ALA A 167 -18.60 4.68 3.96
CA ALA A 167 -17.27 4.52 3.34
C ALA A 167 -17.30 4.37 1.81
N VAL A 168 -18.41 3.88 1.25
CA VAL A 168 -18.64 3.79 -0.19
C VAL A 168 -18.51 5.15 -0.89
N VAL A 169 -18.94 6.26 -0.28
CA VAL A 169 -18.84 7.60 -0.90
C VAL A 169 -17.39 8.03 -1.07
N PHE A 170 -16.55 7.73 -0.08
CA PHE A 170 -15.12 7.97 -0.16
C PHE A 170 -14.46 7.06 -1.20
N GLY A 171 -14.85 5.77 -1.23
CA GLY A 171 -14.39 4.81 -2.23
C GLY A 171 -14.77 5.19 -3.66
N ILE A 172 -15.99 5.72 -3.87
CA ILE A 172 -16.46 6.24 -5.16
C ILE A 172 -15.67 7.50 -5.52
N GLY A 173 -15.48 8.43 -4.59
CA GLY A 173 -14.69 9.65 -4.82
C GLY A 173 -13.26 9.33 -5.25
N GLN A 174 -12.57 8.46 -4.53
CA GLN A 174 -11.23 7.99 -4.89
C GLN A 174 -11.21 7.27 -6.23
N THR A 175 -12.20 6.41 -6.50
CA THR A 175 -12.32 5.72 -7.80
C THR A 175 -12.53 6.70 -8.95
N LEU A 176 -13.33 7.75 -8.77
CA LEU A 176 -13.55 8.79 -9.78
C LEU A 176 -12.27 9.58 -10.08
N VAL A 177 -11.49 9.92 -9.06
CA VAL A 177 -10.18 10.58 -9.23
C VAL A 177 -9.22 9.67 -10.00
N LEU A 178 -9.11 8.40 -9.61
CA LEU A 178 -8.27 7.42 -10.31
C LEU A 178 -8.72 7.22 -11.76
N LEU A 179 -10.03 7.20 -12.02
CA LEU A 179 -10.61 7.07 -13.35
C LEU A 179 -10.36 8.32 -14.20
N ALA A 180 -10.39 9.52 -13.62
CA ALA A 180 -10.03 10.76 -14.30
C ALA A 180 -8.55 10.74 -14.73
N ILE A 181 -7.64 10.31 -13.85
CA ILE A 181 -6.21 10.14 -14.15
C ILE A 181 -6.04 9.09 -15.26
N TYR A 182 -6.72 7.94 -15.17
CA TYR A 182 -6.68 6.89 -16.18
C TYR A 182 -7.16 7.39 -17.56
N ARG A 183 -8.27 8.14 -17.60
CA ARG A 183 -8.77 8.76 -18.83
C ARG A 183 -7.81 9.83 -19.39
N ALA A 184 -7.15 10.60 -18.54
CA ALA A 184 -6.16 11.58 -18.96
C ALA A 184 -4.95 10.91 -19.64
N ILE A 185 -4.49 9.77 -19.11
CA ILE A 185 -3.43 8.96 -19.71
C ILE A 185 -3.86 8.45 -21.09
N LEU A 186 -5.06 7.87 -21.21
CA LEU A 186 -5.57 7.39 -22.51
C LEU A 186 -5.73 8.50 -23.54
N ARG A 187 -6.12 9.71 -23.12
CA ARG A 187 -6.17 10.87 -24.01
C ARG A 187 -4.78 11.24 -24.52
N ARG A 188 -3.76 11.23 -23.66
CA ARG A 188 -2.37 11.51 -24.07
C ARG A 188 -1.81 10.46 -25.02
N GLU A 189 -2.10 9.17 -24.82
CA GLU A 189 -1.71 8.12 -25.77
C GLU A 189 -2.35 8.34 -27.14
N ARG A 190 -3.65 8.67 -27.20
CA ARG A 190 -4.34 8.93 -28.50
C ARG A 190 -3.81 10.15 -29.25
N HIS A 191 -3.39 11.20 -28.55
CA HIS A 191 -2.83 12.39 -29.19
C HIS A 191 -1.35 12.23 -29.58
N GLY A 192 -0.61 11.32 -28.93
CA GLY A 192 0.78 11.01 -29.25
C GLY A 192 0.97 10.11 -30.48
N ASP A 193 -0.09 9.44 -30.94
CA ASP A 193 -0.09 8.53 -32.10
C ASP A 193 -0.49 9.24 -33.41
N SER A 194 -0.65 10.57 -33.39
CA SER A 194 -1.10 11.40 -34.52
C SER A 194 -0.02 12.35 -35.07
N GLY A 195 1.26 12.11 -34.77
CA GLY A 195 2.40 12.94 -35.19
C GLY A 195 3.51 12.13 -35.83
#